data_AF-A0A330H1D5-F1
#
_entry.id   AF-A0A330H1D5-F1
#
_cell.length_a   1.000
_cell.length_b   1.000
_cell.length_c   1.000
_cell.angle_alpha   90.00
_cell.angle_beta   90.00
_cell.angle_gamma   90.00
#
_symmetry.space_group_name_H-M   'P 1'
#
loop_
_entity.id
_entity.type
_entity.pdbx_description
1 polymer ?
#
loop_
_entity_poly.entity_id
_entity_poly.type
_entity_poly.pdbx_seq_one_letter_code
_entity_poly.pdbx_strand_id
1 'polypeptide(L)'
;MAARGTTRDYTDKMLLAALQEAQTTVRAYDTKAQIVGVGYILALNLVLHFGDLLPTHAPLGPLFFAAVWGVLIMPILQFGQVIHPSRTRAEKDLVAKKFCGSEQRVYYVDPSTFANLGDFVREALTADWTSVLSAELLKVSRVRIIKQTRFRRALMMTVVSFIVLAADQFLRSLAVVR
;
A
#
# COMPACT_ATOMS: atom_id res chain seq x y z
N MET A 1 -34.83 -15.36 -25.29
CA MET A 1 -34.34 -15.53 -23.90
C MET A 1 -32.86 -15.91 -23.80
N ALA A 2 -32.23 -16.52 -24.81
CA ALA A 2 -30.79 -16.89 -24.79
C ALA A 2 -29.78 -15.72 -24.68
N ALA A 3 -30.09 -14.56 -25.25
CA ALA A 3 -29.19 -13.39 -25.25
C ALA A 3 -28.90 -12.82 -23.84
N ARG A 4 -29.79 -13.03 -22.86
CA ARG A 4 -29.62 -12.51 -21.49
C ARG A 4 -28.58 -13.32 -20.69
N GLY A 5 -28.47 -14.62 -20.95
CA GLY A 5 -27.48 -15.50 -20.32
C GLY A 5 -26.06 -15.19 -20.82
N THR A 6 -25.89 -15.04 -22.12
CA THR A 6 -24.59 -14.70 -22.74
C THR A 6 -24.04 -13.35 -22.29
N THR A 7 -24.91 -12.34 -22.13
CA THR A 7 -24.47 -11.00 -21.65
C THR A 7 -24.07 -11.03 -20.17
N ARG A 8 -24.76 -11.82 -19.34
CA ARG A 8 -24.42 -11.98 -17.92
C ARG A 8 -23.10 -12.72 -17.75
N ASP A 9 -22.93 -13.84 -18.45
CA ASP A 9 -21.68 -14.61 -18.45
C ASP A 9 -20.49 -13.78 -18.93
N TYR A 10 -20.70 -12.94 -19.95
CA TYR A 10 -19.67 -12.01 -20.40
C TYR A 10 -19.33 -10.96 -19.33
N THR A 11 -20.34 -10.41 -18.67
CA THR A 11 -20.16 -9.42 -17.60
C THR A 11 -19.38 -10.02 -16.43
N ASP A 12 -19.72 -11.23 -16.00
CA ASP A 12 -19.06 -11.93 -14.90
C ASP A 12 -17.59 -12.23 -15.24
N LYS A 13 -17.31 -12.64 -16.49
CA LYS A 13 -15.92 -12.80 -16.98
C LYS A 13 -15.14 -11.49 -16.97
N MET A 14 -15.75 -10.39 -17.40
CA MET A 14 -15.09 -9.08 -17.38
C MET A 14 -14.85 -8.57 -15.96
N LEU A 15 -15.79 -8.79 -15.05
CA LEU A 15 -15.64 -8.45 -13.63
C LEU A 15 -14.53 -9.27 -12.96
N LEU A 16 -14.45 -10.56 -13.26
CA LEU A 16 -13.40 -11.43 -12.75
C LEU A 16 -12.01 -11.03 -13.28
N ALA A 17 -11.90 -10.71 -14.57
CA ALA A 17 -10.65 -10.21 -15.15
C ALA A 17 -10.23 -8.87 -14.51
N ALA A 18 -11.16 -7.94 -14.32
CA ALA A 18 -10.89 -6.67 -13.64
C ALA A 18 -10.46 -6.89 -12.17
N LEU A 19 -11.08 -7.85 -11.48
CA LEU A 19 -10.72 -8.21 -10.11
C LEU A 19 -9.31 -8.80 -10.02
N GLN A 20 -8.95 -9.71 -10.92
CA GLN A 20 -7.60 -10.28 -11.01
C GLN A 20 -6.54 -9.21 -11.27
N GLU A 21 -6.81 -8.29 -12.19
CA GLU A 21 -5.92 -7.17 -12.49
C GLU A 21 -5.76 -6.23 -11.28
N ALA A 22 -6.87 -5.92 -10.59
CA ALA A 22 -6.85 -5.10 -9.39
C ALA A 22 -6.03 -5.76 -8.26
N GLN A 23 -6.19 -7.07 -8.03
CA GLN A 23 -5.42 -7.82 -7.05
C GLN A 23 -3.93 -7.86 -7.39
N THR A 24 -3.59 -8.10 -8.66
CA THR A 24 -2.21 -8.08 -9.15
C THR A 24 -1.57 -6.71 -8.94
N THR A 25 -2.28 -5.64 -9.25
CA THR A 25 -1.83 -4.27 -9.02
C THR A 25 -1.62 -3.97 -7.53
N VAL A 26 -2.52 -4.45 -6.66
CA VAL A 26 -2.40 -4.27 -5.20
C VAL A 26 -1.16 -4.96 -4.66
N ARG A 27 -0.81 -6.15 -5.15
CA ARG A 27 0.42 -6.87 -4.79
C ARG A 27 1.66 -6.17 -5.36
N ALA A 28 1.57 -5.64 -6.58
CA ALA A 28 2.67 -4.90 -7.19
C ALA A 28 3.06 -3.65 -6.37
N TYR A 29 2.13 -3.00 -5.69
CA TYR A 29 2.47 -1.89 -4.77
C TYR A 29 3.28 -2.34 -3.54
N ASP A 30 3.09 -3.57 -3.05
CA ASP A 30 3.90 -4.11 -1.95
C ASP A 30 5.35 -4.32 -2.41
N THR A 31 5.53 -4.95 -3.57
CA THR A 31 6.85 -5.14 -4.18
C THR A 31 7.52 -3.80 -4.49
N LYS A 32 6.79 -2.82 -5.06
CA LYS A 32 7.32 -1.47 -5.30
C LYS A 32 7.76 -0.80 -4.00
N ALA A 33 6.98 -0.90 -2.93
CA ALA A 33 7.34 -0.33 -1.63
C ALA A 33 8.57 -1.01 -1.03
N GLN A 34 8.71 -2.33 -1.14
CA GLN A 34 9.89 -3.06 -0.70
C GLN A 34 11.15 -2.65 -1.47
N ILE A 35 11.09 -2.64 -2.80
CA ILE A 35 12.23 -2.27 -3.65
C ILE A 35 12.67 -0.84 -3.36
N VAL A 36 11.73 0.12 -3.31
CA VAL A 36 12.07 1.52 -3.04
C VAL A 36 12.56 1.71 -1.61
N GLY A 37 11.99 1.00 -0.63
CA GLY A 37 12.45 1.04 0.76
C GLY A 37 13.89 0.54 0.90
N VAL A 38 14.24 -0.59 0.26
CA VAL A 38 15.62 -1.10 0.22
C VAL A 38 16.54 -0.11 -0.51
N GLY A 39 16.11 0.42 -1.65
CA GLY A 39 16.86 1.42 -2.40
C GLY A 39 17.13 2.70 -1.61
N TYR A 40 16.17 3.16 -0.80
CA TYR A 40 16.33 4.29 0.09
C TYR A 40 17.42 4.06 1.14
N ILE A 41 17.39 2.90 1.82
CA ILE A 41 18.39 2.54 2.84
C ILE A 41 19.80 2.49 2.22
N LEU A 42 19.93 1.88 1.04
CA LEU A 42 21.21 1.81 0.33
C LEU A 42 21.73 3.20 -0.06
N ALA A 43 20.88 4.02 -0.67
CA ALA A 43 21.24 5.38 -1.10
C ALA A 43 21.59 6.26 0.10
N LEU A 44 20.90 6.10 1.23
CA LEU A 44 21.19 6.83 2.44
C LEU A 44 22.55 6.46 3.03
N ASN A 45 22.92 5.16 3.02
CA ASN A 45 24.26 4.74 3.45
C ASN A 45 25.36 5.43 2.61
N LEU A 46 25.14 5.54 1.29
CA LEU A 46 26.06 6.24 0.40
C LEU A 46 26.14 7.74 0.72
N VAL A 47 25.00 8.41 0.92
CA VAL A 47 24.92 9.83 1.26
C VAL A 47 25.61 10.12 2.60
N LEU A 48 25.43 9.26 3.60
CA LEU A 48 26.13 9.39 4.89
C LEU A 48 27.64 9.19 4.74
N HIS A 49 28.08 8.20 3.97
CA HIS A 49 29.49 7.96 3.72
C HIS A 49 30.19 9.15 3.03
N PHE A 50 29.52 9.79 2.07
CA PHE A 50 30.02 11.06 1.49
C PHE A 50 29.99 12.22 2.49
N GLY A 51 29.02 12.23 3.41
CA GLY A 51 28.93 13.22 4.48
C GLY A 51 30.10 13.13 5.48
N ASP A 52 30.61 11.94 5.76
CA ASP A 52 31.77 11.73 6.64
C ASP A 52 33.09 12.31 6.06
N LEU A 53 33.15 12.52 4.74
CA LEU A 53 34.29 13.16 4.08
C LEU A 53 34.31 14.69 4.28
N LEU A 54 33.22 15.27 4.78
CA LEU A 54 33.12 16.70 5.06
C LEU A 54 33.55 16.98 6.52
N PRO A 55 34.38 18.01 6.77
CA PRO A 55 34.86 18.32 8.11
C PRO A 55 33.70 18.67 9.05
N THR A 56 33.70 18.05 10.23
CA THR A 56 32.68 18.20 11.28
C THR A 56 33.17 19.18 12.34
N HIS A 57 32.67 20.43 12.32
CA HIS A 57 33.15 21.49 13.22
C HIS A 57 32.15 22.00 14.26
N ALA A 58 30.95 21.42 14.37
CA ALA A 58 29.96 21.88 15.35
C ALA A 58 29.67 20.83 16.43
N PRO A 59 29.65 21.18 17.73
CA PRO A 59 29.08 20.33 18.76
C PRO A 59 27.56 20.29 18.54
N LEU A 60 27.10 19.28 17.81
CA LEU A 60 25.70 19.11 17.45
C LEU A 60 24.90 18.70 18.69
N GLY A 61 23.98 19.56 19.13
CA GLY A 61 23.12 19.30 20.28
C GLY A 61 22.11 18.16 20.02
N PRO A 62 21.46 17.61 21.06
CA PRO A 62 20.54 16.48 20.96
C PRO A 62 19.39 16.66 19.95
N LEU A 63 18.93 17.90 19.75
CA LEU A 63 17.89 18.27 18.78
C LEU A 63 18.29 17.99 17.33
N PHE A 64 19.58 18.17 16.99
CA PHE A 64 20.07 17.88 15.65
C PHE A 64 20.02 16.38 15.35
N PHE A 65 20.48 15.56 16.31
CA PHE A 65 20.38 14.11 16.19
C PHE A 65 18.93 13.64 16.03
N ALA A 66 18.00 14.20 16.81
CA ALA A 66 16.58 13.88 16.67
C ALA A 66 16.03 14.22 15.26
N ALA A 67 16.43 15.36 14.68
CA ALA A 67 16.01 15.74 13.34
C ALA A 67 16.56 14.80 12.26
N VAL A 68 17.86 14.46 12.30
CA VAL A 68 18.50 13.52 11.36
C VAL A 68 17.87 12.13 11.47
N TRP A 69 17.64 11.63 12.68
CA TRP A 69 16.94 10.37 12.91
C TRP A 69 15.50 10.40 12.42
N GLY A 70 14.81 11.55 12.52
CA GLY A 70 13.49 11.76 11.94
C GLY A 70 13.50 11.65 10.41
N VAL A 71 14.46 12.31 9.75
CA VAL A 71 14.67 12.23 8.29
C VAL A 71 14.95 10.80 7.83
N LEU A 72 15.67 10.03 8.64
CA LEU A 72 16.00 8.63 8.39
C LEU A 72 14.77 7.70 8.56
N ILE A 73 14.13 7.76 9.73
CA ILE A 73 13.08 6.80 10.14
C ILE A 73 11.75 7.08 9.43
N MET A 74 11.42 8.36 9.18
CA MET A 74 10.08 8.72 8.70
C MET A 74 9.74 8.11 7.32
N PRO A 75 10.60 8.12 6.29
CA PRO A 75 10.32 7.44 5.03
C PRO A 75 10.19 5.92 5.17
N ILE A 76 11.02 5.29 6.03
CA ILE A 76 10.97 3.84 6.29
C ILE A 76 9.62 3.45 6.87
N LEU A 77 9.13 4.17 7.87
CA LEU A 77 7.80 3.94 8.45
C LEU A 77 6.69 4.12 7.40
N GLN A 78 6.81 5.11 6.50
CA GLN A 78 5.80 5.33 5.47
C GLN A 78 5.77 4.22 4.42
N PHE A 79 6.91 3.66 4.02
CA PHE A 79 6.93 2.47 3.17
C PHE A 79 6.32 1.25 3.88
N GLY A 80 6.59 1.07 5.18
CA GLY A 80 5.92 0.04 6.00
C GLY A 80 4.39 0.17 6.01
N GLN A 81 3.88 1.41 6.04
CA GLN A 81 2.43 1.69 5.97
C GLN A 81 1.81 1.38 4.60
N VAL A 82 2.59 1.28 3.52
CA VAL A 82 2.09 0.82 2.21
C VAL A 82 1.78 -0.67 2.26
N ILE A 83 2.66 -1.45 2.91
CA ILE A 83 2.58 -2.91 3.01
C ILE A 83 1.42 -3.32 3.93
N HIS A 84 1.27 -2.65 5.08
CA HIS A 84 0.18 -2.88 6.02
C HIS A 84 -0.79 -1.68 6.01
N PRO A 85 -1.78 -1.66 5.09
CA PRO A 85 -2.90 -0.75 5.26
C PRO A 85 -3.54 -1.05 6.62
N SER A 86 -3.68 -0.04 7.47
CA SER A 86 -4.37 -0.17 8.76
C SER A 86 -5.80 -0.66 8.49
N ARG A 87 -6.03 -1.97 8.64
CA ARG A 87 -7.29 -2.67 8.33
C ARG A 87 -8.50 -1.95 8.95
N THR A 88 -8.31 -1.40 10.14
CA THR A 88 -9.28 -0.61 10.91
C THR A 88 -9.90 0.61 10.20
N ARG A 89 -9.20 1.28 9.28
CA ARG A 89 -9.81 2.42 8.52
C ARG A 89 -10.50 1.99 7.24
N ALA A 90 -9.96 0.98 6.56
CA ALA A 90 -10.58 0.44 5.34
C ALA A 90 -11.88 -0.30 5.67
N GLU A 91 -11.89 -1.07 6.76
CA GLU A 91 -13.07 -1.79 7.25
C GLU A 91 -14.16 -0.83 7.75
N LYS A 92 -13.84 0.20 8.54
CA LYS A 92 -14.85 1.17 9.04
C LYS A 92 -15.63 1.84 7.92
N ASP A 93 -14.97 2.28 6.85
CA ASP A 93 -15.66 2.93 5.75
C ASP A 93 -16.31 1.96 4.76
N LEU A 94 -15.94 0.68 4.74
CA LEU A 94 -16.61 -0.36 3.97
C LEU A 94 -17.87 -0.85 4.71
N VAL A 95 -17.79 -1.00 6.03
CA VAL A 95 -18.91 -1.30 6.92
C VAL A 95 -19.93 -0.15 6.92
N ALA A 96 -19.47 1.11 6.91
CA ALA A 96 -20.34 2.28 6.84
C ALA A 96 -21.18 2.36 5.55
N LYS A 97 -20.73 1.72 4.45
CA LYS A 97 -21.45 1.72 3.16
C LYS A 97 -22.47 0.58 2.99
N LYS A 98 -22.87 -0.14 4.05
CA LYS A 98 -23.84 -1.25 3.97
C LYS A 98 -23.47 -2.31 2.90
N PHE A 99 -22.20 -2.68 2.76
CA PHE A 99 -21.83 -3.84 1.92
C PHE A 99 -22.10 -5.19 2.63
N CYS A 100 -23.03 -5.21 3.58
CA CYS A 100 -23.32 -6.33 4.48
C CYS A 100 -24.57 -7.07 3.98
N GLY A 101 -24.40 -7.90 2.95
CA GLY A 101 -25.30 -8.98 2.60
C GLY A 101 -24.58 -10.32 2.78
N SER A 102 -25.31 -11.41 3.06
CA SER A 102 -24.72 -12.75 3.24
C SER A 102 -23.90 -13.22 2.02
N GLU A 103 -24.16 -12.63 0.85
CA GLU A 103 -23.49 -12.86 -0.44
C GLU A 103 -21.95 -12.73 -0.38
N GLN A 104 -21.42 -11.97 0.58
CA GLN A 104 -19.97 -11.76 0.72
C GLN A 104 -19.21 -13.00 1.24
N ARG A 105 -19.90 -13.99 1.80
CA ARG A 105 -19.33 -15.21 2.40
C ARG A 105 -18.95 -16.28 1.37
N VAL A 106 -19.39 -16.12 0.13
CA VAL A 106 -19.19 -17.12 -0.93
C VAL A 106 -17.80 -16.97 -1.58
N TYR A 107 -17.26 -15.75 -1.67
CA TYR A 107 -15.96 -15.51 -2.31
C TYR A 107 -14.76 -15.76 -1.39
N TYR A 108 -14.86 -15.36 -0.10
CA TYR A 108 -13.89 -15.72 0.94
C TYR A 108 -14.57 -16.59 1.98
N VAL A 109 -14.34 -17.90 1.88
CA VAL A 109 -14.93 -18.89 2.78
C VAL A 109 -14.13 -18.92 4.08
N ASP A 110 -14.78 -18.55 5.17
CA ASP A 110 -14.26 -18.85 6.51
C ASP A 110 -14.68 -20.29 6.86
N PRO A 111 -13.73 -21.21 7.08
CA PRO A 111 -14.03 -22.61 7.39
C PRO A 111 -14.91 -22.79 8.63
N SER A 112 -14.92 -21.81 9.54
CA SER A 112 -15.73 -21.85 10.77
C SER A 112 -17.19 -21.44 10.56
N THR A 113 -17.52 -20.87 9.40
CA THR A 113 -18.86 -20.33 9.11
C THR A 113 -19.82 -21.38 8.55
N PHE A 114 -19.31 -22.44 7.95
CA PHE A 114 -20.12 -23.50 7.33
C PHE A 114 -19.96 -24.81 8.10
N ALA A 115 -21.07 -25.38 8.56
CA ALA A 115 -21.07 -26.68 9.24
C ALA A 115 -20.78 -27.85 8.27
N ASN A 116 -21.18 -27.73 6.99
CA ASN A 116 -20.98 -28.75 5.96
C ASN A 116 -20.61 -28.14 4.60
N LEU A 117 -19.80 -28.87 3.82
CA LEU A 117 -19.45 -28.50 2.43
C LEU A 117 -20.68 -28.40 1.52
N GLY A 118 -21.70 -29.22 1.76
CA GLY A 118 -22.95 -29.19 1.00
C GLY A 118 -23.72 -27.88 1.15
N ASP A 119 -23.69 -27.27 2.34
CA ASP A 119 -24.34 -25.98 2.59
C ASP A 119 -23.62 -24.84 1.86
N PHE A 120 -22.28 -24.89 1.82
CA PHE A 120 -21.48 -23.97 1.02
C PHE A 120 -21.77 -24.09 -0.48
N VAL A 121 -21.77 -25.31 -1.04
CA VAL A 121 -22.06 -25.54 -2.46
C VAL A 121 -23.47 -25.06 -2.82
N ARG A 122 -24.45 -25.29 -1.94
CA ARG A 122 -25.81 -24.80 -2.15
C ARG A 122 -25.88 -23.28 -2.16
N GLU A 123 -25.24 -22.62 -1.19
CA GLU A 123 -25.20 -21.16 -1.13
C GLU A 123 -24.48 -20.57 -2.35
N ALA A 124 -23.37 -21.18 -2.79
CA ALA A 124 -22.61 -20.79 -3.97
C ALA A 124 -23.40 -20.93 -5.29
N LEU A 125 -24.26 -21.94 -5.40
CA LEU A 125 -25.13 -22.13 -6.57
C LEU A 125 -26.32 -21.16 -6.58
N THR A 126 -26.78 -20.71 -5.42
CA THR A 126 -27.91 -19.77 -5.29
C THR A 126 -27.49 -18.29 -5.31
N ALA A 127 -26.19 -18.00 -5.14
CA ALA A 127 -25.68 -16.65 -5.04
C ALA A 127 -25.62 -15.93 -6.40
N ASP A 128 -25.83 -14.62 -6.39
CA ASP A 128 -25.59 -13.76 -7.55
C ASP A 128 -24.09 -13.45 -7.68
N TRP A 129 -23.38 -14.18 -8.54
CA TRP A 129 -21.95 -13.97 -8.76
C TRP A 129 -21.60 -12.56 -9.25
N THR A 130 -22.50 -11.88 -9.97
CA THR A 130 -22.31 -10.50 -10.41
C THR A 130 -22.19 -9.53 -9.24
N SER A 131 -23.07 -9.68 -8.22
CA SER A 131 -23.07 -8.82 -7.03
C SER A 131 -21.85 -9.12 -6.16
N VAL A 132 -21.49 -10.39 -6.03
CA VAL A 132 -20.31 -10.84 -5.27
C VAL A 132 -19.01 -10.30 -5.89
N LEU A 133 -18.82 -10.48 -7.20
CA LEU A 133 -17.63 -10.01 -7.91
C LEU A 133 -17.52 -8.48 -7.91
N SER A 134 -18.64 -7.77 -8.10
CA SER A 134 -18.64 -6.30 -8.08
C SER A 134 -18.35 -5.74 -6.68
N ALA A 135 -18.91 -6.34 -5.63
CA ALA A 135 -18.59 -5.96 -4.25
C ALA A 135 -17.10 -6.17 -3.93
N GLU A 136 -16.53 -7.30 -4.35
CA GLU A 136 -15.11 -7.59 -4.12
C GLU A 136 -14.20 -6.69 -4.96
N LEU A 137 -14.55 -6.42 -6.21
CA LEU A 137 -13.82 -5.48 -7.06
C LEU A 137 -13.78 -4.07 -6.45
N LEU A 138 -14.89 -3.60 -5.86
CA LEU A 138 -14.93 -2.32 -5.17
C LEU A 138 -14.01 -2.29 -3.94
N LYS A 139 -13.97 -3.37 -3.15
CA LYS A 139 -13.06 -3.49 -2.01
C LYS A 139 -11.60 -3.47 -2.44
N VAL A 140 -11.22 -4.30 -3.40
CA VAL A 140 -9.84 -4.39 -3.90
C VAL A 140 -9.42 -3.07 -4.54
N SER A 141 -10.29 -2.43 -5.33
CA SER A 141 -10.05 -1.12 -5.92
C SER A 141 -9.81 -0.05 -4.85
N ARG A 142 -10.55 -0.11 -3.74
CA ARG A 142 -10.34 0.82 -2.62
C ARG A 142 -8.98 0.61 -1.96
N VAL A 143 -8.60 -0.64 -1.71
CA VAL A 143 -7.27 -0.97 -1.17
C VAL A 143 -6.17 -0.45 -2.11
N ARG A 144 -6.35 -0.61 -3.43
CA ARG A 144 -5.44 -0.08 -4.45
C ARG A 144 -5.24 1.43 -4.31
N ILE A 145 -6.32 2.21 -4.22
CA ILE A 145 -6.25 3.67 -4.08
C ILE A 145 -5.52 4.08 -2.79
N ILE A 146 -5.79 3.38 -1.67
CA ILE A 146 -5.12 3.64 -0.39
C ILE A 146 -3.62 3.36 -0.53
N LYS A 147 -3.24 2.20 -1.08
CA LYS A 147 -1.83 1.84 -1.29
C LYS A 147 -1.12 2.82 -2.22
N GLN A 148 -1.74 3.19 -3.34
CA GLN A 148 -1.20 4.18 -4.26
C GLN A 148 -0.94 5.54 -3.57
N THR A 149 -1.91 6.02 -2.78
CA THR A 149 -1.78 7.30 -2.07
C THR A 149 -0.67 7.25 -1.03
N ARG A 150 -0.58 6.16 -0.25
CA ARG A 150 0.49 5.97 0.74
C ARG A 150 1.86 5.84 0.08
N PHE A 151 1.95 5.10 -1.03
CA PHE A 151 3.19 4.94 -1.78
C PHE A 151 3.68 6.29 -2.31
N ARG A 152 2.78 7.10 -2.91
CA ARG A 152 3.12 8.45 -3.37
C ARG A 152 3.62 9.34 -2.23
N ARG A 153 2.97 9.28 -1.05
CA ARG A 153 3.40 10.04 0.13
C ARG A 153 4.78 9.61 0.63
N ALA A 154 5.03 8.30 0.74
CA ALA A 154 6.34 7.77 1.13
C ALA A 154 7.45 8.21 0.16
N LEU A 155 7.15 8.19 -1.14
CA LEU A 155 8.08 8.63 -2.17
C LEU A 155 8.37 10.14 -2.08
N MET A 156 7.35 10.98 -1.88
CA MET A 156 7.54 12.41 -1.65
C MET A 156 8.39 12.69 -0.42
N MET A 157 8.17 11.97 0.68
CA MET A 157 8.98 12.13 1.90
C MET A 157 10.42 11.71 1.70
N THR A 158 10.66 10.66 0.92
CA THR A 158 12.02 10.23 0.54
C THR A 158 12.76 11.32 -0.21
N VAL A 159 12.09 11.95 -1.18
CA VAL A 159 12.66 13.07 -1.94
C VAL A 159 12.97 14.25 -1.03
N VAL A 160 12.04 14.61 -0.14
CA VAL A 160 12.25 15.68 0.84
C VAL A 160 13.44 15.35 1.77
N SER A 161 13.54 14.12 2.25
CA SER A 161 14.66 13.67 3.08
C SER A 161 16.01 13.86 2.36
N PHE A 162 16.11 13.48 1.09
CA PHE A 162 17.34 13.69 0.33
C PHE A 162 17.64 15.16 0.06
N ILE A 163 16.65 16.00 -0.19
CA ILE A 163 16.85 17.44 -0.35
C ILE A 163 17.40 18.04 0.95
N VAL A 164 16.87 17.65 2.11
CA VAL A 164 17.35 18.14 3.42
C VAL A 164 18.79 17.71 3.67
N LEU A 165 19.12 16.44 3.40
CA LEU A 165 20.50 15.94 3.55
C LEU A 165 21.47 16.64 2.58
N ALA A 166 21.07 16.83 1.33
CA ALA A 166 21.89 17.52 0.34
C ALA A 166 22.11 19.00 0.70
N ALA A 167 21.07 19.68 1.20
CA ALA A 167 21.19 21.06 1.66
C ALA A 167 22.14 21.17 2.87
N ASP A 168 22.06 20.26 3.84
CA ASP A 168 22.99 20.23 4.98
C ASP A 168 24.44 20.02 4.52
N GLN A 169 24.68 19.03 3.65
CA GLN A 169 26.02 18.78 3.11
C GLN A 169 26.56 19.94 2.26
N PHE A 170 25.71 20.59 1.47
CA PHE A 170 26.07 21.76 0.68
C PHE A 170 26.43 22.97 1.56
N LEU A 171 25.67 23.21 2.63
CA LEU A 171 26.00 24.28 3.59
C LEU A 171 27.33 24.01 4.30
N ARG A 172 27.59 22.75 4.67
CA ARG A 172 28.88 22.35 5.25
C ARG A 172 30.02 22.56 4.28
N SER A 173 29.87 22.17 3.01
CA SER A 173 30.93 22.33 2.00
C SER A 173 31.28 23.80 1.76
N LEU A 174 30.29 24.70 1.75
CA LEU A 174 30.53 26.14 1.67
C LEU A 174 31.28 26.70 2.90
N ALA A 175 31.01 26.14 4.09
CA ALA A 175 31.72 26.52 5.31
C ALA A 175 33.19 26.05 5.31
N VAL A 176 33.56 25.04 4.53
CA VAL A 176 34.97 24.60 4.35
C VAL A 176 35.77 25.56 3.48
N VAL A 177 35.10 26.23 2.53
CA VAL A 177 35.74 27.15 1.58
C VAL A 177 36.01 28.54 2.22
N ARG A 178 35.47 28.80 3.41
CA ARG A 178 35.75 30.01 4.21
C ARG A 178 36.82 29.75 5.26
#